data_AF-A0A7J3TLI3-F1
#
_entry.id   AF-A0A7J3TLI3-F1
#
_cell.length_a   1.000
_cell.length_b   1.000
_cell.length_c   1.000
_cell.angle_alpha   90.00
_cell.angle_beta   90.00
_cell.angle_gamma   90.00
#
_symmetry.space_group_name_H-M   'P 1'
#
loop_
_entity.id
_entity.type
_entity.pdbx_description
1 polymer ?
#
loop_
_entity_poly.entity_id
_entity_poly.type
_entity_poly.pdbx_seq_one_letter_code
_entity_poly.pdbx_strand_id
1 'polypeptide(L)'
;MEIILYSVFLYLCRMSLRDVAMAIRIFVKRSRTAIWKWLQKFGSMLKEHIADKMPEIVIIDETSLQIGDMNFWFWFVIDPKTREVVLFMISRSRTNIACRNLALQEVLQC
;
A
#
# COMPACT_ATOMS: atom_id res chain seq x y z
N MET A 1 11.48 -18.25 6.32
CA MET A 1 10.80 -16.93 6.36
C MET A 1 11.70 -15.83 5.79
N GLU A 2 12.99 -15.86 6.10
CA GLU A 2 14.01 -14.89 5.64
C GLU A 2 14.02 -14.63 4.12
N ILE A 3 14.08 -15.68 3.29
CA ILE A 3 14.09 -15.49 1.82
C ILE A 3 12.80 -14.81 1.32
N ILE A 4 11.67 -15.08 1.97
CA ILE A 4 10.39 -14.47 1.60
C ILE A 4 10.43 -12.97 1.92
N LEU A 5 10.86 -12.60 3.13
CA LEU A 5 11.02 -11.20 3.53
C LEU A 5 12.03 -10.47 2.64
N TYR A 6 13.15 -11.12 2.32
CA TYR A 6 14.13 -10.57 1.39
C TYR A 6 13.53 -10.35 -0.02
N SER A 7 12.71 -11.28 -0.50
CA SER A 7 12.00 -11.13 -1.78
C SER A 7 11.04 -9.93 -1.77
N VAL A 8 10.34 -9.71 -0.66
CA VAL A 8 9.47 -8.53 -0.47
C VAL A 8 10.31 -7.25 -0.48
N PHE A 9 11.40 -7.22 0.29
CA PHE A 9 12.33 -6.10 0.33
C PHE A 9 12.86 -5.74 -1.06
N LEU A 10 13.36 -6.71 -1.82
CA LEU A 10 13.85 -6.48 -3.19
C LEU A 10 12.77 -5.91 -4.12
N TYR A 11 11.52 -6.38 -4.00
CA TYR A 11 10.41 -5.82 -4.76
C TYR A 11 10.13 -4.36 -4.37
N LEU A 12 10.16 -4.03 -3.07
CA LEU A 12 10.01 -2.64 -2.58
C LEU A 12 11.17 -1.74 -3.05
N CYS A 13 12.36 -2.31 -3.26
CA CYS A 13 13.49 -1.64 -3.93
C CYS A 13 13.32 -1.50 -5.46
N ARG A 14 12.09 -1.64 -5.98
CA ARG A 14 11.71 -1.47 -7.39
C ARG A 14 12.23 -2.54 -8.35
N MET A 15 12.67 -3.68 -7.85
CA MET A 15 12.97 -4.82 -8.73
C MET A 15 11.67 -5.42 -9.28
N SER A 16 11.66 -5.80 -10.56
CA SER A 16 10.51 -6.53 -11.10
C SER A 16 10.43 -7.92 -10.48
N LEU A 17 9.25 -8.56 -10.48
CA LEU A 17 9.09 -9.93 -9.97
C LEU A 17 10.01 -10.95 -10.66
N ARG A 18 10.42 -10.67 -11.91
CA ARG A 18 11.39 -11.50 -12.65
C ARG A 18 12.80 -11.32 -12.10
N ASP A 19 13.18 -10.08 -11.83
CA ASP A 19 14.50 -9.76 -11.29
C ASP A 19 14.64 -10.28 -9.86
N VAL A 20 13.60 -10.16 -9.04
CA VAL A 20 13.56 -10.78 -7.70
C VAL A 20 13.72 -12.30 -7.80
N ALA A 21 13.02 -12.95 -8.73
CA ALA A 21 13.16 -14.40 -8.96
C ALA A 21 14.58 -14.80 -9.37
N MET A 22 15.25 -13.96 -10.16
CA MET A 22 16.63 -14.18 -10.55
C MET A 22 17.59 -13.98 -9.36
N ALA A 23 17.41 -12.90 -8.60
CA ALA A 23 18.29 -12.54 -7.48
C ALA A 23 18.28 -13.59 -6.37
N ILE A 24 17.11 -14.17 -6.05
CA ILE A 24 17.00 -15.19 -5.01
C ILE A 24 17.36 -16.61 -5.50
N ARG A 25 17.62 -16.79 -6.81
CA ARG A 25 17.82 -18.12 -7.42
C ARG A 25 18.98 -18.89 -6.81
N ILE A 26 20.01 -18.19 -6.32
CA ILE A 26 21.15 -18.78 -5.62
C ILE A 26 20.77 -19.43 -4.29
N PHE A 27 19.68 -18.98 -3.66
CA PHE A 27 19.16 -19.54 -2.41
C PHE A 27 18.02 -20.52 -2.66
N VAL A 28 17.10 -20.19 -3.58
CA VAL A 28 15.94 -21.03 -3.91
C VAL A 28 15.43 -20.76 -5.33
N LYS A 29 15.14 -21.82 -6.08
CA LYS A 29 14.51 -21.72 -7.39
C LYS A 29 12.99 -21.53 -7.26
N ARG A 30 12.48 -20.34 -7.56
CA ARG A 30 11.04 -20.02 -7.56
C ARG A 30 10.64 -19.23 -8.79
N SER A 31 9.37 -19.33 -9.16
CA SER A 31 8.80 -18.54 -10.26
C SER A 31 8.44 -17.13 -9.79
N ARG A 32 8.36 -16.18 -10.74
CA ARG A 32 7.79 -14.84 -10.48
C ARG A 32 6.40 -14.88 -9.83
N THR A 33 5.60 -15.90 -10.17
CA THR A 33 4.25 -16.09 -9.63
C THR A 33 4.28 -16.51 -8.16
N ALA A 34 5.26 -17.33 -7.76
CA ALA A 34 5.42 -17.69 -6.35
C ALA A 34 5.78 -16.45 -5.50
N ILE A 35 6.68 -15.59 -6.01
CA ILE A 35 7.03 -14.32 -5.35
C ILE A 35 5.84 -13.38 -5.29
N TRP A 36 5.06 -13.28 -6.37
CA TRP A 36 3.82 -12.51 -6.36
C TRP A 36 2.85 -13.00 -5.28
N LYS A 37 2.65 -14.32 -5.14
CA LYS A 37 1.81 -14.89 -4.06
C LYS A 37 2.35 -14.55 -2.67
N TRP A 38 3.67 -14.52 -2.50
CA TRP A 38 4.27 -14.07 -1.25
C TRP A 38 3.93 -12.61 -0.96
N LEU A 39 4.12 -11.71 -1.92
CA LEU A 39 3.76 -10.28 -1.79
C LEU A 39 2.28 -10.10 -1.43
N GLN A 40 1.37 -10.82 -2.10
CA GLN A 40 -0.07 -10.76 -1.81
C GLN A 40 -0.40 -11.15 -0.37
N LYS A 41 0.31 -12.14 0.20
CA LYS A 41 0.13 -12.55 1.59
C LYS A 41 0.51 -11.44 2.59
N PHE A 42 1.52 -10.62 2.28
CA PHE A 42 1.85 -9.46 3.11
C PHE A 42 0.90 -8.30 2.87
N GLY A 43 0.50 -8.08 1.61
CA GLY A 43 -0.50 -7.07 1.26
C GLY A 43 -1.82 -7.27 2.01
N SER A 44 -2.28 -8.52 2.19
CA SER A 44 -3.49 -8.81 2.96
C SER A 44 -3.40 -8.52 4.46
N MET A 45 -2.20 -8.27 4.99
CA MET A 45 -2.03 -7.85 6.39
C MET A 45 -2.09 -6.32 6.55
N LEU A 46 -2.00 -5.56 5.46
CA LEU A 46 -2.14 -4.11 5.51
C LEU A 46 -3.58 -3.77 5.86
N LYS A 47 -3.74 -3.00 6.93
CA LYS A 47 -5.00 -2.37 7.28
C LYS A 47 -5.03 -0.96 6.73
N GLU A 48 -6.21 -0.47 6.38
CA GLU A 48 -6.39 0.91 5.92
C GLU A 48 -5.95 1.93 6.98
N HIS A 49 -6.24 1.64 8.25
CA HIS A 49 -5.76 2.40 9.41
C HIS A 49 -4.38 1.88 9.82
N ILE A 50 -3.37 2.71 9.64
CA ILE A 50 -1.96 2.39 9.92
C ILE A 50 -1.56 2.89 11.31
N ALA A 51 -1.98 4.11 11.69
CA ALA A 51 -1.69 4.66 13.01
C ALA A 51 -2.77 4.29 14.03
N ASP A 52 -2.35 4.08 15.28
CA ASP A 52 -3.28 3.77 16.39
C ASP A 52 -4.12 4.98 16.82
N LYS A 53 -3.64 6.20 16.54
CA LYS A 53 -4.31 7.45 16.90
C LYS A 53 -4.17 8.48 15.78
N MET A 54 -5.27 9.18 15.50
CA MET A 54 -5.28 10.29 14.57
C MET A 54 -4.57 11.53 15.14
N PRO A 55 -3.70 12.18 14.35
CA PRO A 55 -3.18 13.50 14.68
C PRO A 55 -4.29 14.56 14.71
N GLU A 56 -4.10 15.62 15.50
CA GLU A 56 -5.05 16.75 15.56
C GLU A 56 -5.18 17.50 14.22
N ILE A 57 -4.09 17.54 13.46
CA ILE A 57 -4.03 18.15 12.13
C ILE A 57 -3.46 17.11 11.19
N VAL A 58 -4.15 16.90 10.06
CA VAL A 58 -3.71 15.98 9.02
C VAL A 58 -3.70 16.66 7.65
N ILE A 59 -2.87 16.13 6.76
CA ILE A 59 -2.89 16.48 5.34
C ILE A 59 -3.53 15.31 4.59
N ILE A 60 -4.51 15.61 3.74
CA ILE A 60 -5.11 14.65 2.82
C ILE A 60 -4.62 14.96 1.42
N ASP A 61 -4.14 13.96 0.71
CA ASP A 61 -3.71 14.08 -0.68
C ASP A 61 -4.21 12.89 -1.51
N GLU A 62 -4.24 13.06 -2.83
CA GLU A 62 -4.63 12.03 -3.78
C GLU A 62 -3.61 11.82 -4.90
N THR A 63 -3.38 10.56 -5.27
CA THR A 63 -2.60 10.19 -6.44
C THR A 63 -3.43 9.35 -7.39
N SER A 64 -3.42 9.70 -8.68
CA SER A 64 -4.06 8.90 -9.71
C SER A 64 -3.31 7.58 -9.92
N LEU A 65 -4.05 6.48 -9.97
CA LEU A 65 -3.54 5.14 -10.28
C LEU A 65 -4.23 4.61 -11.53
N GLN A 66 -3.45 4.18 -12.52
CA GLN A 66 -3.97 3.47 -13.68
C GLN A 66 -3.78 1.96 -13.49
N ILE A 67 -4.88 1.21 -13.49
CA ILE A 67 -4.87 -0.25 -13.35
C ILE A 67 -5.61 -0.84 -14.55
N GLY A 68 -4.85 -1.38 -15.51
CA GLY A 68 -5.40 -1.74 -16.81
C GLY A 68 -5.98 -0.52 -17.51
N ASP A 69 -7.23 -0.63 -17.97
CA ASP A 69 -7.95 0.45 -18.67
C ASP A 69 -8.77 1.34 -17.71
N MET A 70 -8.62 1.14 -16.40
CA MET A 70 -9.36 1.87 -15.37
C MET A 70 -8.48 2.84 -14.61
N ASN A 71 -9.01 4.03 -14.33
CA ASN A 71 -8.40 5.01 -13.45
C ASN A 71 -9.00 4.91 -12.04
N PHE A 72 -8.12 4.94 -11.05
CA PHE A 72 -8.43 4.97 -9.63
C PHE A 72 -7.72 6.16 -8.99
N TRP A 73 -8.12 6.48 -7.76
CA TRP A 73 -7.50 7.51 -6.94
C TRP A 73 -7.13 6.89 -5.61
N PHE A 74 -5.83 6.93 -5.31
CA PHE A 74 -5.28 6.54 -4.03
C PHE A 74 -5.22 7.77 -3.14
N TRP A 75 -6.07 7.79 -2.14
CA TRP A 75 -6.13 8.81 -1.12
C TRP A 75 -5.33 8.36 0.08
N PHE A 76 -4.59 9.26 0.67
CA PHE A 76 -3.85 8.98 1.89
C PHE A 76 -3.83 10.21 2.80
N VAL A 77 -3.86 9.92 4.08
CA VAL A 77 -3.81 10.90 5.15
C VAL A 77 -2.43 10.83 5.78
N ILE A 78 -1.77 11.98 5.94
CA ILE A 78 -0.42 12.08 6.46
C ILE A 78 -0.42 12.96 7.71
N ASP A 79 0.30 12.53 8.74
CA ASP A 79 0.67 13.40 9.85
C ASP A 79 1.72 14.42 9.36
N PRO A 80 1.44 15.73 9.35
CA PRO A 80 2.41 16.73 8.90
C PRO A 80 3.69 16.78 9.73
N LYS A 81 3.66 16.34 10.99
CA LYS A 81 4.81 16.33 11.91
C LYS A 81 5.72 15.13 11.66
N THR A 82 5.17 13.92 11.62
CA THR A 82 5.97 12.68 11.48
C THR A 82 6.16 12.27 10.02
N ARG A 83 5.31 12.77 9.12
CA ARG A 83 5.19 12.37 7.70
C ARG A 83 4.78 10.92 7.51
N GLU A 84 4.23 10.29 8.54
CA GLU A 84 3.71 8.93 8.46
C GLU A 84 2.33 8.93 7.80
N VAL A 85 2.06 7.88 7.03
CA VAL A 85 0.71 7.63 6.50
C VAL A 85 -0.14 7.08 7.64
N VAL A 86 -1.24 7.75 7.93
CA VAL A 86 -2.17 7.42 9.02
C VAL A 86 -3.29 6.52 8.52
N LEU A 87 -3.86 6.87 7.38
CA LEU A 87 -5.02 6.23 6.76
C LEU A 87 -4.87 6.28 5.25
N PHE A 88 -5.40 5.30 4.54
CA PHE A 88 -5.53 5.36 3.08
C PHE A 88 -6.84 4.74 2.58
N MET A 89 -7.25 5.14 1.38
CA MET A 89 -8.42 4.61 0.67
C MET A 89 -8.15 4.60 -0.84
N ILE A 90 -8.75 3.66 -1.56
CA ILE A 90 -8.81 3.70 -3.04
C ILE A 90 -10.25 3.96 -3.48
N SER A 91 -10.45 4.97 -4.33
CA SER A 91 -11.74 5.25 -4.97
C SER A 91 -11.66 5.14 -6.50
N ARG A 92 -12.81 4.92 -7.13
CA ARG A 92 -12.93 4.94 -8.61
C ARG A 92 -13.05 6.36 -9.18
N SER A 93 -13.43 7.33 -8.37
CA SER A 93 -13.68 8.71 -8.79
C SER A 93 -13.03 9.71 -7.84
N ARG A 94 -12.52 10.80 -8.41
CA ARG A 94 -11.99 11.94 -7.66
C ARG A 94 -13.12 12.89 -7.34
N THR A 95 -13.59 12.85 -6.10
CA THR A 95 -14.70 13.69 -5.65
C THR A 95 -14.44 14.21 -4.24
N ASN A 96 -15.00 15.38 -3.94
CA ASN A 96 -14.98 15.93 -2.58
C ASN A 96 -15.69 15.01 -1.58
N ILE A 97 -16.64 14.19 -2.04
CA ILE A 97 -17.32 13.19 -1.21
C ILE A 97 -16.35 12.09 -0.78
N ALA A 98 -15.49 11.60 -1.67
CA ALA A 98 -14.47 10.60 -1.32
C ALA A 98 -13.50 11.15 -0.26
N CYS A 99 -13.02 12.38 -0.44
CA CYS A 99 -12.18 13.07 0.55
C CYS A 99 -12.90 13.23 1.90
N ARG A 100 -14.17 13.68 1.89
CA ARG A 100 -14.99 13.79 3.11
C ARG A 100 -15.19 12.43 3.80
N ASN A 101 -15.44 11.37 3.04
CA ASN A 101 -15.65 10.03 3.60
C ASN A 101 -14.37 9.49 4.25
N LEU A 102 -13.21 9.73 3.64
CA LEU A 102 -11.91 9.41 4.24
C LEU A 102 -11.71 10.14 5.57
N ALA A 103 -12.00 11.44 5.62
CA ALA A 103 -11.92 12.22 6.86
C ALA A 103 -12.92 11.76 7.94
N LEU A 104 -14.07 11.20 7.53
CA LEU A 104 -15.12 10.72 8.44
C LEU A 104 -15.03 9.24 8.79
N GLN A 105 -14.15 8.46 8.16
CA GLN A 105 -13.97 7.03 8.47
C GLN A 105 -13.61 6.80 9.95
N GLU A 106 -13.14 7.83 10.65
CA GLU A 106 -12.92 7.82 12.10
C GLU A 106 -14.21 7.91 12.94
N VAL A 107 -15.25 8.59 12.45
CA VAL A 107 -16.48 8.85 13.22
C VAL A 107 -17.39 7.62 13.29
N LEU A 108 -17.23 6.68 12.35
CA LEU A 108 -18.05 5.46 12.26
C LEU A 108 -17.40 4.21 12.86
N GLN A 109 -16.21 4.34 13.46
CA GLN A 109 -15.55 3.27 14.22
C GLN A 109 -15.55 3.51 15.74
N CYS A 110 -16.24 4.55 16.21
CA CYS A 110 -16.57 4.79 17.63
C CYS A 110 -17.96 4.21 17.97
#